data_AF-A0A379W352-F1
#
_entry.id   AF-A0A379W352-F1
#
_cell.length_a   1.000
_cell.length_b   1.000
_cell.length_c   1.000
_cell.angle_alpha   90.00
_cell.angle_beta   90.00
_cell.angle_gamma   90.00
#
_symmetry.space_group_name_H-M   'P 1'
#
loop_
_entity.id
_entity.type
_entity.pdbx_description
1 polymer ?
#
loop_
_entity_poly.entity_id
_entity_poly.type
_entity_poly.pdbx_seq_one_letter_code
_entity_poly.pdbx_strand_id
1 'polypeptide(L)'
;MKLVEQLCQRLRVPNDLRDLAKLVAEYHDLIHTFPILQPKTIVKLFDAIDAWRKPQRVEQIALTSEADVRGRTGFEASDYPQGRWLREAWQVAQAVQRKRWWRPDLRALRFARS
;
A
#
# COMPACT_ATOMS: atom_id res chain seq x y z
N MET A 1 6.96 -4.89 14.58
CA MET A 1 8.22 -4.10 14.62
C MET A 1 8.56 -3.74 16.06
N LYS A 2 9.35 -4.58 16.77
CA LYS A 2 9.58 -4.44 18.22
C LYS A 2 10.20 -3.10 18.62
N LEU A 3 11.12 -2.58 17.80
CA LEU A 3 11.78 -1.29 18.05
C LEU A 3 10.78 -0.11 18.01
N VAL A 4 9.91 -0.07 17.00
CA VAL A 4 8.87 0.96 16.88
C VAL A 4 7.92 0.91 18.06
N GLU A 5 7.50 -0.30 18.46
CA GLU A 5 6.59 -0.49 19.60
C GLU A 5 7.19 0.03 20.91
N GLN A 6 8.45 -0.32 21.20
CA GLN A 6 9.16 0.13 22.40
C GLN A 6 9.36 1.65 22.42
N LEU A 7 9.73 2.24 21.27
CA LEU A 7 9.90 3.69 21.15
C LEU A 7 8.58 4.42 21.37
N CYS A 8 7.52 4.00 20.69
CA CYS A 8 6.19 4.59 20.84
C CYS A 8 5.63 4.45 22.26
N GLN A 9 5.89 3.32 22.92
CA GLN A 9 5.52 3.13 24.33
C GLN A 9 6.22 4.14 25.24
N ARG A 10 7.55 4.30 25.09
CA ARG A 10 8.34 5.24 25.89
C ARG A 10 7.88 6.69 25.69
N LEU A 11 7.54 7.06 24.47
CA LEU A 11 7.08 8.41 24.10
C LEU A 11 5.57 8.62 24.24
N ARG A 12 4.80 7.61 24.68
CA ARG A 12 3.34 7.65 24.81
C ARG A 12 2.63 8.09 23.52
N VAL A 13 3.12 7.62 22.38
CA VAL A 13 2.56 7.95 21.06
C VAL A 13 1.15 7.36 20.93
N PRO A 14 0.18 8.10 20.37
CA PRO A 14 -1.15 7.57 20.06
C PRO A 14 -1.11 6.27 19.25
N ASN A 15 -2.02 5.34 19.54
CA ASN A 15 -2.04 4.02 18.92
C ASN A 15 -2.08 4.08 17.39
N ASP A 16 -2.89 4.98 16.82
CA ASP A 16 -3.01 5.11 15.36
C ASP A 16 -1.69 5.52 14.70
N LEU A 17 -0.91 6.40 15.34
CA LEU A 17 0.40 6.81 14.84
C LEU A 17 1.45 5.71 15.00
N ARG A 18 1.44 4.98 16.13
CA ARG A 18 2.31 3.81 16.31
C ARG A 18 2.02 2.75 15.24
N ASP A 19 0.75 2.47 15.00
CA ASP A 19 0.35 1.43 14.06
C ASP A 19 0.69 1.82 12.61
N LEU A 20 0.55 3.10 12.25
CA LEU A 20 1.06 3.62 10.98
C LEU A 20 2.60 3.52 10.91
N ALA A 21 3.32 3.94 11.95
CA ALA A 21 4.78 3.89 11.99
C ALA A 21 5.31 2.46 11.82
N LYS A 22 4.62 1.46 12.37
CA LYS A 22 4.95 0.05 12.16
C LYS A 22 4.85 -0.35 10.68
N LEU A 23 3.79 0.08 9.99
CA LEU A 23 3.61 -0.21 8.57
C LEU A 23 4.66 0.50 7.72
N VAL A 24 4.92 1.78 7.97
CA VAL A 24 5.95 2.54 7.23
C VAL A 24 7.32 1.89 7.43
N ALA A 25 7.71 1.59 8.68
CA ALA A 25 8.99 0.95 8.96
C ALA A 25 9.16 -0.39 8.24
N GLU A 26 8.08 -1.14 8.06
CA GLU A 26 8.09 -2.44 7.37
C GLU A 26 8.07 -2.32 5.84
N TYR A 27 7.37 -1.33 5.28
CA TYR A 27 7.07 -1.29 3.84
C TYR A 27 7.66 -0.11 3.06
N HIS A 28 8.29 0.89 3.70
CA HIS A 28 8.80 2.07 2.98
C HIS A 28 9.84 1.72 1.90
N ASP A 29 10.73 0.75 2.16
CA ASP A 29 11.70 0.24 1.16
C ASP A 29 11.01 -0.36 -0.08
N LEU A 30 9.85 -0.99 0.12
CA LEU A 30 9.05 -1.50 -0.99
C LEU A 30 8.48 -0.34 -1.82
N ILE A 31 8.09 0.77 -1.19
CA ILE A 31 7.64 1.98 -1.90
C ILE A 31 8.80 2.59 -2.68
N HIS A 32 10.01 2.65 -2.12
CA HIS A 32 11.18 3.17 -2.83
C HIS A 32 11.49 2.39 -4.13
N THR A 33 11.15 1.10 -4.14
CA THR A 33 11.33 0.19 -5.29
C THR A 33 10.07 0.04 -6.16
N PHE A 34 9.06 0.91 -6.01
CA PHE A 34 7.78 0.82 -6.73
C PHE A 34 7.87 0.50 -8.23
N PRO A 35 8.77 1.12 -9.03
CA PRO A 35 8.85 0.91 -10.48
C PRO A 35 9.05 -0.54 -10.93
N ILE A 36 9.69 -1.35 -10.09
CA ILE A 36 10.04 -2.74 -10.44
C ILE A 36 9.07 -3.75 -9.84
N LEU A 37 8.06 -3.29 -9.09
CA LEU A 37 7.10 -4.18 -8.44
C LEU A 37 6.15 -4.80 -9.45
N GLN A 38 5.88 -6.09 -9.24
CA GLN A 38 4.83 -6.80 -9.97
C GLN A 38 3.46 -6.42 -9.42
N PRO A 39 2.38 -6.39 -10.25
CA PRO A 39 1.03 -6.06 -9.80
C PRO A 39 0.56 -6.89 -8.61
N LYS A 40 0.90 -8.19 -8.57
CA LYS A 40 0.59 -9.08 -7.45
C LYS A 40 1.23 -8.62 -6.14
N THR A 41 2.43 -8.05 -6.19
CA THR A 41 3.13 -7.51 -5.02
C THR A 41 2.46 -6.23 -4.54
N ILE A 42 2.02 -5.37 -5.45
CA ILE A 42 1.29 -4.13 -5.12
C ILE A 42 -0.04 -4.45 -4.43
N VAL A 43 -0.79 -5.44 -4.92
CA VAL A 43 -2.04 -5.87 -4.26
C VAL A 43 -1.77 -6.43 -2.86
N LYS A 44 -0.73 -7.26 -2.69
CA LYS A 44 -0.32 -7.76 -1.37
C LYS A 44 0.07 -6.65 -0.41
N LEU A 45 0.72 -5.59 -0.91
CA LEU A 45 1.00 -4.40 -0.10
C LEU A 45 -0.30 -3.76 0.39
N PHE A 46 -1.30 -3.58 -0.48
CA PHE A 46 -2.60 -3.02 -0.09
C PHE A 46 -3.32 -3.88 0.96
N ASP A 47 -3.22 -5.21 0.86
CA ASP A 47 -3.71 -6.12 1.90
C ASP A 47 -2.96 -5.92 3.23
N ALA A 48 -1.63 -5.90 3.18
CA ALA A 48 -0.78 -5.80 4.36
C ALA A 48 -0.97 -4.48 5.13
N ILE A 49 -1.13 -3.38 4.40
CA ILE A 49 -1.38 -2.06 5.02
C ILE A 49 -2.85 -1.87 5.37
N ASP A 50 -3.73 -2.84 5.11
CA ASP A 50 -5.17 -2.77 5.34
C ASP A 50 -5.86 -1.62 4.58
N ALA A 51 -5.38 -1.29 3.38
CA ALA A 51 -5.87 -0.17 2.60
C ALA A 51 -7.36 -0.29 2.25
N TRP A 52 -7.87 -1.52 2.08
CA TRP A 52 -9.27 -1.77 1.74
C TRP A 52 -10.25 -1.30 2.82
N ARG A 53 -9.87 -1.41 4.09
CA ARG A 53 -10.68 -0.90 5.22
C ARG A 53 -10.27 0.50 5.64
N LYS A 54 -9.00 0.86 5.46
CA LYS A 54 -8.41 2.14 5.85
C LYS A 54 -7.71 2.81 4.65
N PRO A 55 -8.46 3.31 3.66
CA PRO A 55 -7.90 3.83 2.40
C PRO A 55 -6.94 4.99 2.61
N GLN A 56 -7.06 5.72 3.72
CA GLN A 56 -6.18 6.82 4.10
C GLN A 56 -4.72 6.36 4.29
N ARG A 57 -4.48 5.07 4.59
CA ARG A 57 -3.13 4.52 4.79
C ARG A 57 -2.26 4.56 3.54
N VAL A 58 -2.87 4.53 2.35
CA VAL A 58 -2.14 4.67 1.09
C VAL A 58 -1.48 6.04 1.00
N GLU A 59 -2.25 7.10 1.31
CA GLU A 59 -1.75 8.48 1.33
C GLU A 59 -0.69 8.66 2.42
N GLN A 60 -0.96 8.16 3.62
CA GLN A 60 -0.05 8.28 4.75
C GLN A 60 1.31 7.62 4.47
N ILE A 61 1.31 6.43 3.88
CA ILE A 61 2.56 5.75 3.51
C ILE A 61 3.27 6.49 2.38
N ALA A 62 2.56 6.95 1.35
CA ALA A 62 3.16 7.73 0.27
C ALA A 62 3.87 8.98 0.80
N LEU A 63 3.21 9.75 1.67
CA LEU A 63 3.77 10.97 2.27
C LEU A 63 4.95 10.67 3.20
N THR A 64 4.84 9.62 4.02
CA THR A 64 5.92 9.31 4.97
C THR A 64 7.16 8.79 4.25
N SER A 65 7.00 7.99 3.19
CA SER A 65 8.12 7.54 2.35
C SER A 65 8.76 8.70 1.55
N GLU A 66 7.97 9.67 1.08
CA GLU A 66 8.51 10.89 0.45
C GLU A 66 9.31 11.72 1.46
N ALA A 67 8.81 11.86 2.69
CA ALA A 67 9.51 12.52 3.78
C ALA A 67 10.82 11.80 4.18
N ASP A 68 10.87 10.47 4.11
CA ASP A 68 12.10 9.69 4.36
C ASP A 68 13.21 10.02 3.34
N VAL A 69 12.87 10.16 2.06
CA VAL A 69 13.83 10.58 1.03
C VAL A 69 14.29 12.02 1.29
N ARG A 70 13.32 12.93 1.50
CA ARG A 70 13.61 14.37 1.64
C ARG A 70 14.19 14.77 2.99
N GLY A 71 14.14 13.89 3.99
CA GLY A 71 14.71 14.13 5.31
C GLY A 71 16.24 14.06 5.34
N ARG A 72 16.87 13.64 4.24
CA ARG A 72 18.33 13.60 4.09
C ARG A 72 18.83 14.95 3.57
N THR A 73 19.86 15.50 4.19
CA THR A 73 20.51 16.75 3.75
C THR A 73 20.86 16.68 2.26
N GLY A 74 20.41 17.67 1.49
CA GLY A 74 20.61 17.75 0.04
C GLY A 74 19.55 17.04 -0.81
N PHE A 75 18.54 16.42 -0.21
CA PHE A 75 17.42 15.75 -0.90
C PHE A 75 16.09 16.46 -0.72
N GLU A 76 16.07 17.66 -0.14
CA GLU A 76 14.85 18.37 0.27
C GLU A 76 13.88 18.61 -0.90
N ALA A 77 14.42 18.77 -2.11
CA ALA A 77 13.67 18.98 -3.35
C ALA A 77 13.62 17.75 -4.26
N SER A 78 14.05 16.56 -3.80
CA SER A 78 14.02 15.36 -4.62
C SER A 78 12.60 15.02 -5.06
N ASP A 79 12.41 14.80 -6.36
CA ASP A 79 11.15 14.26 -6.87
C ASP A 79 10.96 12.83 -6.36
N TYR A 80 9.71 12.49 -6.06
CA TYR A 80 9.34 11.19 -5.52
C TYR A 80 8.13 10.61 -6.27
N PRO A 81 8.33 10.16 -7.53
CA PRO A 81 7.25 9.62 -8.35
C PRO A 81 6.62 8.35 -7.76
N GLN A 82 7.34 7.61 -6.93
CA GLN A 82 6.87 6.39 -6.26
C GLN A 82 5.60 6.64 -5.44
N GLY A 83 5.52 7.77 -4.74
CA GLY A 83 4.31 8.17 -4.02
C GLY A 83 3.14 8.44 -4.97
N ARG A 84 3.38 9.01 -6.16
CA ARG A 84 2.33 9.23 -7.17
C ARG A 84 1.83 7.92 -7.74
N TRP A 85 2.74 7.03 -8.14
CA TRP A 85 2.40 5.73 -8.69
C TRP A 85 1.65 4.83 -7.69
N LEU A 86 2.00 4.87 -6.40
CA LEU A 86 1.25 4.15 -5.36
C LEU A 86 -0.21 4.61 -5.30
N ARG A 87 -0.45 5.93 -5.35
CA ARG A 87 -1.81 6.52 -5.35
C ARG A 87 -2.58 6.14 -6.61
N GLU A 88 -1.95 6.21 -7.78
CA GLU A 88 -2.56 5.79 -9.05
C GLU A 88 -2.92 4.31 -9.06
N ALA A 89 -2.00 3.44 -8.62
CA ALA A 89 -2.25 2.01 -8.51
C ALA A 89 -3.42 1.70 -7.57
N TRP A 90 -3.55 2.46 -6.48
CA TRP A 90 -4.68 2.34 -5.57
C TRP A 90 -6.01 2.72 -6.22
N GLN A 91 -6.05 3.80 -7.00
CA GLN A 91 -7.24 4.21 -7.75
C GLN A 91 -7.68 3.12 -8.74
N VAL A 92 -6.72 2.54 -9.47
CA VAL A 92 -6.97 1.43 -10.40
C VAL A 92 -7.52 0.21 -9.67
N ALA A 93 -6.90 -0.16 -8.54
CA ALA A 93 -7.30 -1.32 -7.75
C ALA A 93 -8.74 -1.19 -7.21
N GLN A 94 -9.11 -0.02 -6.70
CA GLN A 94 -10.48 0.28 -6.26
C GLN A 94 -11.51 0.18 -7.39
N ALA A 95 -11.15 0.58 -8.61
CA ALA A 95 -12.06 0.52 -9.75
C ALA A 95 -12.43 -0.92 -10.13
N VAL A 96 -11.48 -1.86 -10.03
CA VAL A 96 -11.73 -3.28 -10.31
C VAL A 96 -12.60 -3.92 -9.23
N GLN A 97 -12.36 -3.62 -7.95
CA GLN A 97 -13.17 -4.18 -6.86
C GLN A 97 -14.64 -3.77 -6.95
N ARG A 98 -14.92 -2.51 -7.33
CA ARG A 98 -16.29 -2.04 -7.58
C ARG A 98 -16.94 -2.72 -8.77
N LYS A 99 -16.16 -3.07 -9.78
CA LYS A 99 -16.61 -3.80 -10.97
C LYS A 99 -16.69 -5.29 -10.62
N ARG A 100 -17.75 -5.70 -9.93
CA ARG A 100 -18.07 -7.11 -9.67
C ARG A 100 -17.97 -7.89 -10.98
N TRP A 101 -16.92 -8.71 -11.10
CA TRP A 101 -16.70 -9.57 -12.26
C TRP A 101 -17.72 -10.70 -12.22
N TRP A 102 -18.93 -10.41 -12.69
CA TRP A 102 -19.96 -11.40 -12.95
C TRP A 102 -19.94 -11.74 -14.44
N ARG A 103 -19.51 -12.96 -14.77
CA ARG A 103 -19.70 -13.58 -16.09
C ARG A 103 -20.65 -14.77 -15.91
N PRO A 104 -21.95 -14.64 -16.23
CA PRO A 104 -22.90 -15.75 -16.15
C PRO A 104 -22.69 -16.81 -17.25
N ASP A 105 -21.83 -16.59 -18.24
CA ASP A 105 -21.81 -17.29 -19.53
C ASP A 105 -20.79 -18.45 -19.67
N LEU A 106 -20.10 -18.88 -18.60
CA LEU A 106 -19.15 -20.02 -18.68
C LEU A 106 -19.63 -21.31 -17.99
N ARG A 107 -20.95 -21.50 -17.85
CA ARG A 107 -21.55 -22.82 -17.52
C ARG A 107 -22.56 -23.23 -18.60
N ALA A 108 -22.09 -23.47 -19.83
CA ALA A 108 -22.90 -24.14 -20.85
C ALA A 108 -22.09 -25.05 -21.81
N LEU A 109 -20.90 -25.49 -21.42
CA LEU A 109 -20.15 -26.50 -22.16
C LEU A 109 -19.58 -27.54 -21.20
N ARG A 110 -20.42 -28.53 -20.87
CA ARG A 110 -20.11 -29.93 -20.52
C ARG A 110 -21.29 -30.52 -19.76
N PHE A 111 -22.44 -30.68 -20.42
CA PHE A 111 -23.43 -31.73 -20.12
C PHE A 111 -24.38 -31.89 -21.31
N ALA A 112 -23.91 -32.61 -22.32
CA ALA A 112 -24.71 -33.37 -23.28
C ALA A 112 -23.85 -34.61 -23.61
N ARG A 113 -23.96 -35.66 -22.78
CA ARG A 113 -24.62 -36.94 -23.12
C ARG A 113 -24.21 -37.52 -24.48
N SER A 114 -23.37 -38.55 -24.44
CA SER A 114 -23.64 -39.90 -24.95
C SER A 114 -22.72 -40.86 -24.20
#